data_AF-A0A9X1G1W5-F1
#
_entry.id   AF-A0A9X1G1W5-F1
#
_cell.length_a   1.000
_cell.length_b   1.000
_cell.length_c   1.000
_cell.angle_alpha   90.00
_cell.angle_beta   90.00
_cell.angle_gamma   90.00
#
_symmetry.space_group_name_H-M   'P 1'
#
loop_
_entity.id
_entity.type
_entity.pdbx_description
1 polymer ?
#
loop_
_entity_poly.entity_id
_entity_poly.type
_entity_poly.pdbx_seq_one_letter_code
_entity_poly.pdbx_strand_id
1 'polypeptide(L)' 'MKTAKEYSDTAKREVSVDVDALLKAINEICESEIHRSQDDPERVSVDGRDYHTWHELADAFELDIHDFSVSEINR' A
#
# COMPACT_ATOMS: atom_id res chain seq x y z
N MET A 1 -12.45 -23.18 10.82
CA MET A 1 -11.34 -22.21 10.87
C MET A 1 -11.79 -20.98 10.10
N LYS A 2 -12.07 -19.88 10.79
CA LYS A 2 -12.54 -18.62 10.18
C LYS A 2 -11.89 -17.49 10.97
N THR A 3 -10.73 -17.05 10.51
CA THR A 3 -10.11 -15.82 11.01
C THR A 3 -9.46 -15.12 9.83
N ALA A 4 -10.31 -14.67 8.91
CA ALA A 4 -9.95 -13.77 7.83
C ALA A 4 -11.03 -12.69 7.84
N LYS A 5 -10.89 -11.70 8.72
CA LYS A 5 -11.64 -10.43 8.72
C LYS A 5 -11.31 -9.61 9.97
N GLU A 6 -10.06 -9.20 10.12
CA GLU A 6 -9.68 -8.13 11.06
C GLU A 6 -8.62 -7.23 10.41
N TYR A 7 -8.88 -6.73 9.21
CA TYR A 7 -8.04 -5.70 8.57
C TYR A 7 -8.87 -4.64 7.83
N SER A 8 -10.11 -4.38 8.28
CA SER A 8 -10.99 -3.37 7.66
C SER A 8 -11.40 -2.23 8.61
N ASP A 9 -10.72 -2.05 9.75
CA ASP A 9 -11.03 -0.93 10.68
C ASP A 9 -9.88 0.07 10.87
N THR A 10 -8.74 -0.09 10.19
CA THR A 10 -7.70 0.96 10.11
C THR A 10 -8.01 2.04 9.07
N ALA A 11 -9.22 2.07 8.51
CA ALA A 11 -9.77 3.15 7.70
C ALA A 11 -9.99 4.48 8.48
N LYS A 12 -9.30 4.70 9.61
CA LYS A 12 -9.45 5.87 10.48
C LYS A 12 -8.12 6.46 10.93
N ARG A 13 -7.20 6.64 10.00
CA ARG A 13 -6.29 7.78 10.06
C ARG A 13 -6.42 8.48 8.73
N GLU A 14 -6.91 9.70 8.77
CA GLU A 14 -7.11 10.66 7.67
C GLU A 14 -5.76 11.10 7.07
N VAL A 15 -4.90 10.12 6.83
CA VAL A 15 -3.64 10.25 6.11
C VAL A 15 -3.94 9.62 4.77
N SER A 16 -4.41 10.46 3.85
CA SER A 16 -4.37 10.09 2.43
C SER A 16 -2.91 9.74 2.14
N VAL A 17 -2.62 8.51 1.71
CA VAL A 17 -1.28 8.13 1.28
C VAL A 17 -1.27 8.15 -0.23
N ASP A 18 -0.22 8.71 -0.81
CA ASP A 18 0.02 8.72 -2.23
C ASP A 18 0.48 7.32 -2.64
N VAL A 19 -0.50 6.45 -2.88
CA VAL A 19 -0.31 5.04 -3.23
C VAL A 19 0.53 4.93 -4.50
N ASP A 20 0.38 5.85 -5.45
CA ASP A 20 1.17 5.84 -6.70
C ASP A 20 2.67 6.06 -6.40
N ALA A 21 3.00 7.05 -5.57
CA ALA A 21 4.38 7.31 -5.15
C ALA A 21 4.99 6.13 -4.38
N LEU A 22 4.23 5.52 -3.47
CA LEU A 22 4.67 4.33 -2.72
C LEU A 22 4.98 3.16 -3.67
N LEU A 23 4.06 2.83 -4.57
CA LEU A 23 4.25 1.74 -5.53
C LEU A 23 5.43 2.03 -6.46
N LYS A 24 5.58 3.28 -6.91
CA LYS A 24 6.73 3.68 -7.71
C LYS A 24 8.05 3.48 -6.96
N ALA A 25 8.13 3.87 -5.69
CA ALA A 25 9.32 3.66 -4.87
C ALA A 25 9.67 2.16 -4.73
N ILE A 26 8.66 1.31 -4.51
CA ILE A 26 8.85 -0.14 -4.43
C ILE A 26 9.31 -0.72 -5.77
N ASN A 27 8.72 -0.26 -6.87
CA ASN A 27 9.13 -0.65 -8.22
C ASN A 27 10.57 -0.22 -8.50
N GLU A 28 11.01 0.94 -8.02
CA GLU A 28 12.40 1.41 -8.14
C GLU A 28 13.39 0.58 -7.30
N ILE A 29 12.99 0.11 -6.11
CA ILE A 29 13.83 -0.71 -5.23
C ILE A 29 13.93 -2.16 -5.73
N CYS A 30 12.80 -2.74 -6.14
CA CYS A 30 12.70 -4.15 -6.48
C CYS A 30 12.88 -4.42 -7.98
N GLU A 31 12.85 -3.39 -8.82
CA GLU A 31 12.81 -3.47 -10.29
C GLU A 31 11.74 -4.46 -10.80
N SER A 32 10.71 -4.70 -9.99
CA SER A 32 9.74 -5.79 -10.15
C SER A 32 8.39 -5.24 -10.56
N GLU A 33 7.69 -5.99 -11.41
CA GLU A 33 6.39 -5.59 -11.92
C GLU A 33 5.34 -5.57 -10.80
N ILE A 34 4.73 -4.41 -10.58
CA ILE A 34 3.68 -4.20 -9.60
C ILE A 34 2.34 -4.20 -10.32
N HIS A 35 1.45 -5.10 -9.89
CA HIS A 35 0.08 -5.20 -10.36
C HIS A 35 -0.87 -4.66 -9.32
N ARG A 36 -1.64 -3.63 -9.67
CA ARG A 36 -2.79 -3.22 -8.86
C ARG A 36 -4.02 -4.03 -9.27
N SER A 37 -4.79 -4.48 -8.28
CA SER A 37 -6.08 -5.07 -8.58
C SER A 37 -7.03 -4.00 -9.14
N GLN A 38 -7.74 -4.32 -10.23
CA GLN A 38 -8.75 -3.41 -10.79
C GLN A 38 -10.04 -3.37 -9.97
N ASP A 39 -10.33 -4.46 -9.27
CA ASP A 39 -11.52 -4.62 -8.44
C ASP A 39 -11.36 -3.94 -7.08
N ASP A 40 -10.12 -3.93 -6.56
CA ASP A 40 -9.79 -3.42 -5.23
C ASP A 40 -8.50 -2.59 -5.32
N PRO A 41 -8.56 -1.26 -5.17
CA PRO A 41 -7.40 -0.39 -5.33
C PRO A 41 -6.40 -0.50 -4.18
N GLU A 42 -6.78 -1.15 -3.06
CA GLU A 42 -5.86 -1.38 -1.94
C GLU A 42 -5.00 -2.61 -2.19
N ARG A 43 -5.52 -3.62 -2.90
CA ARG A 43 -4.78 -4.83 -3.28
C ARG A 43 -3.75 -4.59 -4.36
N VAL A 44 -2.53 -5.05 -4.07
CA VAL A 44 -1.37 -4.95 -4.95
C VAL A 44 -0.58 -6.25 -4.94
N SER A 45 0.03 -6.60 -6.07
CA SER A 45 0.85 -7.80 -6.20
C SER A 45 2.22 -7.41 -6.77
N VAL A 46 3.29 -7.92 -6.20
CA VAL A 46 4.66 -7.62 -6.60
C VAL A 46 5.39 -8.93 -6.85
N ASP A 47 5.94 -9.11 -8.06
CA ASP A 47 6.69 -10.32 -8.43
C ASP A 47 5.91 -11.63 -8.16
N GLY A 48 4.59 -11.60 -8.35
CA GLY A 48 3.70 -12.75 -8.10
C GLY A 48 3.39 -13.01 -6.61
N ARG A 49 3.79 -12.12 -5.69
CA ARG A 49 3.28 -12.11 -4.31
C ARG A 49 2.10 -11.15 -4.21
N ASP A 50 0.94 -11.68 -3.87
CA ASP A 50 -0.25 -10.88 -3.61
C ASP A 50 -0.23 -10.31 -2.19
N TYR A 51 -0.39 -9.00 -2.08
CA TYR A 51 -0.53 -8.27 -0.82
C TYR A 51 -1.97 -7.79 -0.68
N HIS A 52 -2.48 -7.84 0.54
CA HIS A 52 -3.87 -7.47 0.81
C HIS A 52 -4.10 -5.97 0.80
N THR A 53 -3.07 -5.18 1.13
CA THR A 53 -3.08 -3.72 1.08
C THR A 53 -1.70 -3.21 0.66
N TRP A 54 -1.63 -2.03 0.04
CA TRP A 54 -0.36 -1.32 -0.18
C TRP A 54 0.38 -1.02 1.13
N HIS A 55 -0.32 -0.95 2.27
CA HIS A 55 0.27 -0.75 3.58
C HIS A 55 1.08 -1.97 4.04
N GLU A 56 0.53 -3.17 3.83
CA GLU A 56 1.25 -4.43 4.07
C GLU A 56 2.46 -4.56 3.13
N LEU A 57 2.31 -4.12 1.89
CA LEU A 57 3.43 -4.05 0.95
C LEU A 57 4.52 -3.09 1.46
N ALA A 58 4.18 -1.89 1.92
CA ALA A 58 5.15 -0.95 2.49
C ALA A 58 5.90 -1.54 3.69
N ASP A 59 5.19 -2.21 4.60
CA ASP A 59 5.78 -2.89 5.76
C ASP A 59 6.77 -3.99 5.34
N ALA A 60 6.41 -4.79 4.34
CA ALA A 60 7.27 -5.84 3.81
C ALA A 60 8.56 -5.31 3.17
N PHE A 61 8.55 -4.08 2.68
CA PHE A 61 9.70 -3.39 2.11
C PHE A 61 10.39 -2.43 3.10
N GLU A 62 9.96 -2.44 4.37
CA GLU A 62 10.46 -1.54 5.43
C GLU A 62 10.37 -0.05 5.03
N LEU A 63 9.33 0.32 4.28
CA LEU A 63 9.06 1.68 3.84
C LEU A 63 8.14 2.41 4.81
N ASP A 64 8.53 3.64 5.16
CA ASP A 64 7.72 4.49 6.02
C ASP A 64 6.57 5.12 5.23
N ILE A 65 5.34 4.67 5.51
CA ILE A 65 4.14 5.18 4.84
C ILE A 65 3.85 6.66 5.13
N HIS A 66 4.44 7.26 6.16
CA HIS A 66 4.29 8.69 6.42
C HIS A 66 5.08 9.55 5.44
N ASP A 67 6.14 9.02 4.82
CA ASP A 67 6.86 9.71 3.72
C ASP A 67 5.91 9.95 2.53
N PHE A 68 5.01 9.01 2.30
CA PHE A 68 4.01 9.04 1.23
C PHE A 68 2.67 9.64 1.67
N SER A 69 2.57 10.15 2.90
CA SER A 69 1.37 10.83 3.37
C SER A 69 1.13 12.12 2.57
N VAL A 70 0.04 12.18 1.81
CA VAL A 70 -0.56 13.45 1.35
C VAL A 70 -1.20 14.12 2.56
N SER A 71 -0.36 14.65 3.42
CA SER A 71 -0.76 15.68 4.36
C SER A 71 -1.13 16.89 3.51
N GLU A 72 -2.33 17.44 3.69
CA GLU A 72 -2.75 18.73 3.14
C GLU A 72 -1.88 19.86 3.76
N ILE A 73 -0.57 19.84 3.58
CA ILE A 73 0.36 20.91 3.95
C ILE A 73 0.40 21.91 2.80
N ASN A 74 -0.76 22.36 2.34
CA ASN A 74 -0.93 23.51 1.44
C ASN A 74 -2.38 23.98 1.49
N ARG A 75 -2.74 24.74 2.52
CA ARG A 75 -3.80 25.76 2.40
C ARG A 75 -3.28 27.10 2.89
#